data_AF-A0A2E8FEA3-F1
#
_entry.id   AF-A0A2E8FEA3-F1
#
_cell.length_a   1.000
_cell.length_b   1.000
_cell.length_c   1.000
_cell.angle_alpha   90.00
_cell.angle_beta   90.00
_cell.angle_gamma   90.00
#
_symmetry.space_group_name_H-M   'P 1'
#
loop_
_entity.id
_entity.type
_entity.pdbx_description
1 polymer ?
#
loop_
_entity_poly.entity_id
_entity_poly.type
_entity_poly.pdbx_seq_one_letter_code
_entity_poly.pdbx_strand_id
1 'polypeptide(L)'
;MPAKSLTVVVSQSQSKNPARRQLEEELVAALLLDETVDVAVLPHLYDLHADHSGTLFLKSQPGHLVVLCWMYPRSAHWLLDRAGVKGRRGETRLVEVDDDGEEIEIPESEGIGGLDIPDRDIFCLDLGQDSDSRVYLEEISRITEELAVETVDLADWISGSPRPEQLQRYLDPQSMLADGGRAEPVKRRWYPVIDYERCTNCMECVDFCLFGVYGVDAVDRILVEQQDNCKKGCPACSRVCPENAIVFPGHKEPAIAGALGEVGALKIDLTRLFGGDLGLGTAVSERDAELLRDGREAVGAGVGMPKRQANRDPSRRDEFDDLFDGLDSMNS
;
A
#
# COMPACT_ATOMS: atom_id res chain seq x y z
N MET A 1 -8.16 -31.95 7.93
CA MET A 1 -9.04 -30.88 7.43
C MET A 1 -8.34 -30.28 6.23
N PRO A 2 -9.02 -30.01 5.10
CA PRO A 2 -8.39 -29.25 4.03
C PRO A 2 -7.83 -27.95 4.62
N ALA A 3 -6.59 -27.59 4.27
CA ALA A 3 -6.05 -26.31 4.70
C ALA A 3 -6.98 -25.22 4.15
N LYS A 4 -7.48 -24.34 5.02
CA LYS A 4 -8.35 -23.25 4.59
C LYS A 4 -7.53 -22.35 3.65
N SER A 5 -8.09 -22.00 2.50
CA SER A 5 -7.39 -21.22 1.47
C SER A 5 -7.31 -19.73 1.82
N LEU A 6 -8.13 -19.27 2.78
CA LEU A 6 -8.27 -17.87 3.17
C LEU A 6 -7.95 -17.65 4.65
N THR A 7 -7.01 -16.74 4.90
CA THR A 7 -6.75 -16.23 6.26
C THR A 7 -7.24 -14.79 6.38
N VAL A 8 -8.06 -14.53 7.40
CA VAL A 8 -8.59 -13.23 7.75
C VAL A 8 -7.79 -12.65 8.92
N VAL A 9 -7.23 -11.47 8.72
CA VAL A 9 -6.40 -10.76 9.69
C VAL A 9 -7.11 -9.49 10.12
N VAL A 10 -7.33 -9.35 11.43
CA VAL A 10 -7.85 -8.11 12.03
C VAL A 10 -6.68 -7.32 12.61
N SER A 11 -6.32 -6.22 11.94
CA SER A 11 -5.30 -5.26 12.39
C SER A 11 -5.94 -4.20 13.30
N GLN A 12 -5.65 -4.30 14.59
CA GLN A 12 -6.26 -3.46 15.62
C GLN A 12 -5.92 -1.97 15.50
N SER A 13 -6.85 -1.12 15.94
CA SER A 13 -6.67 0.33 15.97
C SER A 13 -5.57 0.77 16.94
N GLN A 14 -4.82 1.83 16.57
CA GLN A 14 -3.92 2.53 17.51
C GLN A 14 -4.66 3.39 18.55
N SER A 15 -5.99 3.52 18.42
CA SER A 15 -6.82 4.41 19.23
C SER A 15 -7.50 3.66 20.38
N LYS A 16 -7.84 4.37 21.45
CA LYS A 16 -8.67 3.84 22.55
C LYS A 16 -10.17 4.06 22.32
N ASN A 17 -10.59 4.25 21.06
CA ASN A 17 -11.98 4.53 20.75
C ASN A 17 -12.82 3.26 21.00
N PRO A 18 -13.83 3.32 21.91
CA PRO A 18 -14.62 2.14 22.25
C PRO A 18 -15.43 1.60 21.06
N ALA A 19 -15.89 2.45 20.14
CA ALA A 19 -16.66 2.01 18.98
C ALA A 19 -15.78 1.21 18.01
N ARG A 20 -14.53 1.63 17.78
CA ARG A 20 -13.58 0.89 16.94
C ARG A 20 -13.25 -0.48 17.52
N ARG A 21 -13.02 -0.51 18.83
CA ARG A 21 -12.75 -1.74 19.55
C ARG A 21 -13.96 -2.69 19.54
N GLN A 22 -15.17 -2.15 19.68
CA GLN A 22 -16.39 -2.94 19.59
C GLN A 22 -16.54 -3.58 18.20
N LEU A 23 -16.32 -2.82 17.12
CA LEU A 23 -16.35 -3.34 15.75
C LEU A 23 -15.32 -4.48 15.57
N GLU A 24 -14.08 -4.29 16.04
CA GLU A 24 -13.05 -5.33 16.01
C GLU A 24 -13.46 -6.59 16.78
N GLU A 25 -14.01 -6.43 18.00
CA GLU A 25 -14.44 -7.54 18.85
C GLU A 25 -15.62 -8.32 18.23
N GLU A 26 -16.58 -7.62 17.62
CA GLU A 26 -17.71 -8.23 16.90
C GLU A 26 -17.25 -9.03 15.69
N LEU A 27 -16.34 -8.46 14.86
CA LEU A 27 -15.77 -9.14 13.70
C LEU A 27 -14.99 -10.39 14.11
N VAL A 28 -14.10 -10.27 15.10
CA VAL A 28 -13.31 -11.41 15.59
C VAL A 28 -14.21 -12.50 16.15
N ALA A 29 -15.24 -12.15 16.94
CA ALA A 29 -16.16 -13.12 17.51
C ALA A 29 -16.94 -13.88 16.43
N ALA A 30 -17.40 -13.20 15.38
CA ALA A 30 -18.10 -13.83 14.26
C ALA A 30 -17.15 -14.74 13.45
N LEU A 31 -15.96 -14.25 13.09
CA LEU A 31 -15.00 -15.00 12.28
C LEU A 31 -14.43 -16.22 13.01
N LEU A 32 -14.30 -16.19 14.33
CA LEU A 32 -13.87 -17.36 15.11
C LEU A 32 -14.89 -18.52 15.09
N LEU A 33 -16.16 -18.23 14.82
CA LEU A 33 -17.21 -19.24 14.65
C LEU A 33 -17.29 -19.77 13.22
N ASP A 34 -16.60 -19.13 12.27
CA ASP A 34 -16.60 -19.50 10.87
C ASP A 34 -15.54 -20.59 10.61
N GLU A 35 -16.00 -21.75 10.15
CA GLU A 35 -15.13 -22.89 9.84
C GLU A 35 -14.46 -22.76 8.45
N THR A 36 -14.84 -21.78 7.65
CA THR A 36 -14.33 -21.59 6.27
C THR A 36 -13.06 -20.76 6.19
N VAL A 37 -12.78 -19.94 7.21
CA VAL A 37 -11.60 -19.05 7.27
C VAL A 37 -10.72 -19.32 8.48
N ASP A 38 -9.44 -19.00 8.39
CA ASP A 38 -8.56 -18.92 9.55
C ASP A 38 -8.44 -17.47 10.01
N VAL A 39 -8.45 -17.23 11.32
CA VAL A 39 -8.48 -15.87 11.89
C VAL A 39 -7.22 -15.59 12.68
N ALA A 40 -6.67 -14.40 12.49
CA ALA A 40 -5.60 -13.86 13.32
C ALA A 40 -5.85 -12.41 13.70
N VAL A 41 -5.46 -12.04 14.91
CA VAL A 41 -5.52 -10.65 15.39
C VAL A 41 -4.11 -10.15 15.58
N LEU A 42 -3.79 -9.03 14.94
CA LEU A 42 -2.47 -8.41 15.00
C LEU A 42 -2.57 -6.99 15.57
N PRO A 43 -1.48 -6.46 16.17
CA PRO A 43 -1.35 -5.03 16.38
C PRO A 43 -1.51 -4.26 15.05
N HIS A 44 -1.65 -2.94 15.16
CA HIS A 44 -1.80 -2.10 13.98
C HIS A 44 -0.71 -2.34 12.94
N LEU A 45 -1.12 -2.72 11.72
CA LEU A 45 -0.24 -3.20 10.65
C LEU A 45 0.95 -2.27 10.38
N TYR A 46 0.73 -0.95 10.42
CA TYR A 46 1.77 0.06 10.17
C TYR A 46 2.89 0.10 11.22
N ASP A 47 2.62 -0.41 12.42
CA ASP A 47 3.57 -0.40 13.54
C ASP A 47 4.40 -1.69 13.63
N LEU A 48 4.09 -2.69 12.80
CA LEU A 48 4.85 -3.95 12.77
C LEU A 48 6.26 -3.72 12.21
N HIS A 49 7.27 -4.22 12.91
CA HIS A 49 8.65 -4.29 12.40
C HIS A 49 8.91 -5.62 11.70
N ALA A 50 10.01 -5.71 10.96
CA ALA A 50 10.34 -6.89 10.14
C ALA A 50 10.41 -8.18 10.97
N ASP A 51 10.95 -8.10 12.19
CA ASP A 51 11.13 -9.25 13.10
C ASP A 51 9.93 -9.51 14.02
N HIS A 52 8.84 -8.73 13.90
CA HIS A 52 7.69 -8.87 14.79
C HIS A 52 6.97 -10.19 14.48
N SER A 53 6.54 -10.89 15.52
CA SER A 53 5.78 -12.16 15.40
C SER A 53 4.63 -12.10 14.38
N GLY A 54 3.83 -11.02 14.41
CA GLY A 54 2.79 -10.75 13.42
C GLY A 54 3.28 -10.61 11.97
N THR A 55 4.44 -9.99 11.73
CA THR A 55 5.04 -9.90 10.39
C THR A 55 5.49 -11.27 9.89
N LEU A 56 6.11 -12.06 10.77
CA LEU A 56 6.54 -13.43 10.46
C LEU A 56 5.32 -14.33 10.17
N PHE A 57 4.25 -14.18 10.95
CA PHE A 57 2.98 -14.87 10.72
C PHE A 57 2.42 -14.55 9.32
N LEU A 58 2.30 -13.27 8.95
CA LEU A 58 1.77 -12.85 7.65
C LEU A 58 2.60 -13.41 6.48
N LYS A 59 3.93 -13.41 6.61
CA LYS A 59 4.84 -14.01 5.62
C LYS A 59 4.69 -15.52 5.50
N SER A 60 4.32 -16.19 6.58
CA SER A 60 4.17 -17.65 6.61
C SER A 60 2.86 -18.16 6.03
N GLN A 61 1.87 -17.27 5.81
CA GLN A 61 0.60 -17.67 5.21
C GLN A 61 0.80 -17.91 3.71
N PRO A 62 0.50 -19.11 3.18
CA PRO A 62 0.66 -19.40 1.76
C PRO A 62 -0.56 -19.03 0.92
N GLY A 63 -1.75 -18.98 1.53
CA GLY A 63 -3.03 -18.74 0.85
C GLY A 63 -3.37 -17.26 0.67
N HIS A 64 -4.61 -17.02 0.22
CA HIS A 64 -5.18 -15.70 0.07
C HIS A 64 -5.34 -15.05 1.45
N LEU A 65 -5.26 -13.71 1.49
CA LEU A 65 -5.36 -12.95 2.72
C LEU A 65 -6.49 -11.92 2.61
N VAL A 66 -7.35 -11.86 3.62
CA VAL A 66 -8.16 -10.67 3.89
C VAL A 66 -7.54 -9.94 5.07
N VAL A 67 -7.31 -8.64 4.93
CA VAL A 67 -6.73 -7.78 5.96
C VAL A 67 -7.70 -6.65 6.27
N LEU A 68 -8.36 -6.74 7.42
CA LEU A 68 -9.22 -5.69 7.98
C LEU A 68 -8.33 -4.72 8.76
N CYS A 69 -8.31 -3.45 8.37
CA CYS A 69 -7.40 -2.47 8.97
C CYS A 69 -7.99 -1.05 8.98
N TRP A 70 -7.43 -0.18 9.83
CA TRP A 70 -7.86 1.23 9.95
C TRP A 70 -7.01 2.15 9.05
N MET A 71 -6.88 1.77 7.78
CA MET A 71 -6.13 2.51 6.76
C MET A 71 -6.69 2.20 5.38
N TYR A 72 -6.46 3.10 4.43
CA TYR A 72 -6.89 2.91 3.05
C TYR A 72 -6.31 1.61 2.44
N PRO A 73 -7.08 0.86 1.65
CA PRO A 73 -6.66 -0.42 1.07
C PRO A 73 -5.35 -0.34 0.29
N ARG A 74 -5.17 0.73 -0.47
CA ARG A 74 -3.95 1.04 -1.22
C ARG A 74 -2.72 1.11 -0.30
N SER A 75 -2.85 1.80 0.82
CA SER A 75 -1.79 1.89 1.85
C SER A 75 -1.47 0.53 2.45
N ALA A 76 -2.50 -0.23 2.81
CA ALA A 76 -2.33 -1.55 3.42
C ALA A 76 -1.62 -2.53 2.48
N HIS A 77 -2.02 -2.57 1.21
CA HIS A 77 -1.45 -3.46 0.22
C HIS A 77 0.05 -3.22 0.03
N TRP A 78 0.46 -1.98 -0.21
CA TRP A 78 1.88 -1.67 -0.44
C TRP A 78 2.74 -1.73 0.83
N LEU A 79 2.11 -1.55 2.00
CA LEU A 79 2.76 -1.80 3.28
C LEU A 79 3.08 -3.30 3.46
N LEU A 80 2.14 -4.18 3.10
CA LEU A 80 2.32 -5.64 3.10
C LEU A 80 3.38 -6.07 2.08
N ASP A 81 3.30 -5.56 0.86
CA ASP A 81 4.29 -5.83 -0.20
C ASP A 81 5.71 -5.48 0.26
N ARG A 82 5.87 -4.27 0.85
CA ARG A 82 7.14 -3.82 1.44
C ARG A 82 7.59 -4.76 2.57
N ALA A 83 6.68 -5.20 3.42
CA ALA A 83 7.01 -6.10 4.52
C ALA A 83 7.43 -7.49 4.02
N GLY A 84 7.28 -7.80 2.72
CA GLY A 84 7.57 -9.10 2.13
C GLY A 84 6.36 -10.04 2.09
N VAL A 85 5.16 -9.51 2.35
CA VAL A 85 3.89 -10.23 2.21
C VAL A 85 3.35 -9.92 0.81
N LYS A 86 3.91 -10.62 -0.19
CA LYS A 86 3.63 -10.40 -1.62
C LYS A 86 2.30 -11.01 -2.04
N GLY A 87 1.58 -10.43 -3.00
CA GLY A 87 0.36 -10.99 -3.58
C GLY A 87 -0.28 -9.98 -4.52
N ARG A 88 -1.20 -10.42 -5.38
CA ARG A 88 -1.99 -9.51 -6.20
C ARG A 88 -2.98 -8.77 -5.32
N ARG A 89 -3.36 -7.55 -5.71
CA ARG A 89 -4.43 -6.84 -5.03
C ARG A 89 -5.76 -7.51 -5.39
N GLY A 90 -6.48 -7.98 -4.37
CA GLY A 90 -7.81 -8.55 -4.56
C GLY A 90 -8.87 -7.46 -4.73
N GLU A 91 -9.88 -7.73 -5.57
CA GLU A 91 -11.01 -6.82 -5.77
C GLU A 91 -12.01 -6.91 -4.62
N THR A 92 -12.45 -5.75 -4.14
CA THR A 92 -13.41 -5.62 -3.04
C THR A 92 -14.63 -4.84 -3.48
N ARG A 93 -15.83 -5.23 -3.02
CA ARG A 93 -17.07 -4.49 -3.30
C ARG A 93 -17.30 -3.29 -2.37
N LEU A 94 -16.39 -3.06 -1.43
CA LEU A 94 -16.40 -1.86 -0.61
C LEU A 94 -15.81 -0.71 -1.42
N VAL A 95 -16.70 0.02 -2.10
CA VAL A 95 -16.34 1.12 -2.99
C VAL A 95 -15.96 2.35 -2.16
N GLU A 96 -14.81 2.94 -2.47
CA GLU A 96 -14.49 4.29 -1.99
C GLU A 96 -15.31 5.30 -2.78
N VAL A 97 -16.12 6.08 -2.05
CA VAL A 97 -16.91 7.18 -2.61
C VAL A 97 -16.28 8.51 -2.25
N ASP A 98 -16.42 9.49 -3.13
CA ASP A 98 -16.02 10.87 -2.85
C ASP A 98 -17.01 11.59 -1.90
N ASP A 99 -16.75 12.88 -1.64
CA ASP A 99 -17.57 13.71 -0.76
C ASP A 99 -19.03 13.87 -1.27
N ASP A 100 -19.26 13.65 -2.57
CA ASP A 100 -20.57 13.73 -3.22
C ASP A 100 -21.26 12.35 -3.34
N GLY A 101 -20.58 11.28 -2.90
CA GLY A 101 -21.09 9.91 -2.92
C GLY A 101 -20.92 9.21 -4.28
N GLU A 102 -20.11 9.77 -5.18
CA GLU A 102 -19.79 9.17 -6.47
C GLU A 102 -18.62 8.18 -6.34
N GLU A 103 -18.67 7.09 -7.10
CA GLU A 103 -17.61 6.10 -7.15
C GLU A 103 -16.35 6.70 -7.79
N ILE A 104 -15.21 6.57 -7.10
CA ILE A 104 -13.97 7.16 -7.58
C ILE A 104 -13.40 6.32 -8.73
N GLU A 105 -13.40 6.88 -9.95
CA GLU A 105 -12.74 6.27 -11.10
C GLU A 105 -11.22 6.15 -10.86
N ILE A 106 -10.70 4.93 -10.94
CA ILE A 106 -9.26 4.65 -10.82
C ILE A 106 -8.68 4.61 -12.23
N PRO A 107 -7.74 5.50 -12.59
CA PRO A 107 -7.03 5.41 -13.86
C PRO A 107 -6.30 4.07 -13.99
N GLU A 108 -6.20 3.56 -15.22
CA GLU A 108 -5.34 2.40 -15.51
C GLU A 108 -3.90 2.68 -15.05
N SER A 109 -3.27 1.67 -14.46
CA SER A 109 -1.99 1.81 -13.80
C SER A 109 -0.84 1.67 -14.81
N GLU A 110 -0.06 2.74 -14.98
CA GLU A 110 1.16 2.74 -15.83
C GLU A 110 2.45 2.57 -15.02
N GLY A 111 2.35 2.23 -13.74
CA GLY A 111 3.49 2.08 -12.86
C GLY A 111 4.28 0.79 -13.07
N ILE A 112 5.43 0.72 -12.41
CA ILE A 112 6.40 -0.38 -12.52
C ILE A 112 5.97 -1.70 -11.85
N GLY A 113 4.78 -1.77 -11.23
CA GLY A 113 4.12 -2.97 -10.68
C GLY A 113 4.87 -3.65 -9.52
N GLY A 114 4.28 -4.63 -8.84
CA GLY A 114 4.99 -5.41 -7.81
C GLY A 114 6.07 -6.36 -8.38
N LEU A 115 7.00 -6.82 -7.53
CA LEU A 115 7.99 -7.85 -7.89
C LEU A 115 7.68 -9.18 -7.19
N ASP A 116 8.01 -10.30 -7.84
CA ASP A 116 7.89 -11.67 -7.31
C ASP A 116 6.49 -11.98 -6.75
N ILE A 117 5.45 -11.60 -7.50
CA ILE A 117 4.06 -11.73 -7.06
C ILE A 117 3.62 -13.21 -7.13
N PRO A 118 3.34 -13.87 -6.00
CA PRO A 118 2.81 -15.23 -6.00
C PRO A 118 1.37 -15.26 -6.51
N ASP A 119 0.91 -16.44 -6.92
CA ASP A 119 -0.49 -16.68 -7.32
C ASP A 119 -1.39 -16.76 -6.08
N ARG A 120 -1.63 -15.60 -5.48
CA ARG A 120 -2.57 -15.38 -4.38
C ARG A 120 -2.98 -13.92 -4.35
N ASP A 121 -4.14 -13.67 -3.78
CA ASP A 121 -4.72 -12.34 -3.66
C ASP A 121 -4.73 -11.86 -2.21
N ILE A 122 -4.51 -10.56 -2.05
CA ILE A 122 -4.56 -9.85 -0.77
C ILE A 122 -5.67 -8.81 -0.88
N PHE A 123 -6.75 -9.05 -0.15
CA PHE A 123 -7.91 -8.18 -0.04
C PHE A 123 -7.74 -7.28 1.19
N CYS A 124 -7.62 -5.97 0.99
CA CYS A 124 -7.53 -5.01 2.09
C CYS A 124 -8.87 -4.31 2.28
N LEU A 125 -9.47 -4.46 3.46
CA LEU A 125 -10.75 -3.86 3.82
C LEU A 125 -10.51 -2.75 4.85
N ASP A 126 -10.95 -1.52 4.55
CA ASP A 126 -10.82 -0.38 5.44
C ASP A 126 -11.99 -0.33 6.43
N LEU A 127 -11.70 -0.60 7.71
CA LEU A 127 -12.65 -0.54 8.82
C LEU A 127 -13.20 0.88 9.08
N GLY A 128 -12.63 1.90 8.45
CA GLY A 128 -13.13 3.27 8.48
C GLY A 128 -14.36 3.53 7.62
N GLN A 129 -14.71 2.64 6.69
CA GLN A 129 -15.76 2.87 5.69
C GLN A 129 -17.18 2.68 6.26
N ASP A 130 -17.40 1.64 7.05
CA ASP A 130 -18.68 1.37 7.70
C ASP A 130 -18.51 0.99 9.18
N SER A 131 -19.50 1.34 10.00
CA SER A 131 -19.55 0.99 11.43
C SER A 131 -20.22 -0.35 11.72
N ASP A 132 -20.91 -0.93 10.74
CA ASP A 132 -21.62 -2.21 10.87
C ASP A 132 -20.70 -3.39 10.51
N SER A 133 -20.48 -4.29 11.47
CA SER A 133 -19.65 -5.50 11.29
C SER A 133 -20.18 -6.39 10.16
N ARG A 134 -21.49 -6.37 9.89
CA ARG A 134 -22.12 -7.22 8.87
C ARG A 134 -21.63 -6.91 7.45
N VAL A 135 -21.35 -5.64 7.15
CA VAL A 135 -20.85 -5.22 5.83
C VAL A 135 -19.55 -5.94 5.48
N TYR A 136 -18.63 -6.02 6.44
CA TYR A 136 -17.35 -6.72 6.24
C TYR A 136 -17.49 -8.24 6.23
N LEU A 137 -18.38 -8.79 7.06
CA LEU A 137 -18.61 -10.24 7.11
C LEU A 137 -19.27 -10.76 5.83
N GLU A 138 -20.21 -10.01 5.26
CA GLU A 138 -20.82 -10.32 3.96
C GLU A 138 -19.77 -10.29 2.84
N GLU A 139 -18.86 -9.31 2.86
CA GLU A 139 -17.79 -9.22 1.88
C GLU A 139 -16.77 -10.36 2.00
N ILE A 140 -16.39 -10.74 3.22
CA ILE A 140 -15.52 -11.90 3.47
C ILE A 140 -16.20 -13.19 2.99
N SER A 141 -17.49 -13.35 3.25
CA SER A 141 -18.25 -14.52 2.78
C SER A 141 -18.24 -14.59 1.26
N ARG A 142 -18.48 -13.46 0.58
CA ARG A 142 -18.41 -13.37 -0.89
C ARG A 142 -17.02 -13.77 -1.42
N ILE A 143 -15.95 -13.22 -0.86
CA ILE A 143 -14.57 -13.54 -1.27
C ILE A 143 -14.31 -15.04 -1.06
N THR A 144 -14.77 -15.60 0.05
CA THR A 144 -14.60 -17.03 0.35
C THR A 144 -15.33 -17.91 -0.67
N GLU A 145 -16.55 -17.55 -1.07
CA GLU A 145 -17.31 -18.24 -2.12
C GLU A 145 -16.64 -18.14 -3.48
N GLU A 146 -16.15 -16.97 -3.87
CA GLU A 146 -15.45 -16.74 -5.14
C GLU A 146 -14.18 -17.60 -5.26
N LEU A 147 -13.34 -17.59 -4.23
CA LEU A 147 -12.12 -18.40 -4.17
C LEU A 147 -12.42 -19.90 -4.13
N ALA A 148 -13.53 -20.31 -3.50
CA ALA A 148 -13.96 -21.70 -3.50
C ALA A 148 -14.30 -22.18 -4.92
N VAL A 149 -14.96 -21.35 -5.73
CA VAL A 149 -15.32 -21.69 -7.12
C VAL A 149 -14.06 -21.91 -7.98
N GLU A 150 -13.04 -21.06 -7.86
CA GLU A 150 -11.79 -21.20 -8.63
C GLU A 150 -11.04 -22.51 -8.32
N THR A 151 -11.07 -22.97 -7.07
CA THR A 151 -10.35 -24.19 -6.65
C THR A 151 -11.00 -25.50 -7.12
N VAL A 152 -12.32 -25.51 -7.37
CA VAL A 152 -13.05 -26.72 -7.79
C VAL A 152 -12.66 -27.13 -9.22
N ASP A 153 -12.35 -26.18 -10.10
CA ASP A 153 -11.90 -26.48 -11.47
C ASP A 153 -10.47 -27.09 -11.54
N LEU A 154 -9.63 -26.88 -10.52
CA LEU A 154 -8.27 -27.44 -10.46
C LEU A 154 -8.14 -28.73 -9.64
N ALA A 155 -9.05 -28.97 -8.70
CA ALA A 155 -9.00 -30.13 -7.80
C ALA A 155 -9.18 -31.49 -8.52
N ASP A 156 -9.73 -31.48 -9.73
CA ASP A 156 -9.86 -32.68 -10.57
C ASP A 156 -8.54 -33.12 -11.24
N TRP A 157 -7.42 -32.37 -11.10
CA TRP A 157 -6.18 -32.65 -11.86
C TRP A 157 -4.88 -32.86 -11.04
N ILE A 158 -4.82 -32.66 -9.72
CA ILE A 158 -3.53 -32.76 -8.99
C ILE A 158 -3.51 -33.93 -7.99
N SER A 159 -3.05 -35.10 -8.46
CA SER A 159 -2.64 -36.21 -7.60
C SER A 159 -1.17 -36.03 -7.16
N GLY A 160 -0.95 -35.39 -6.01
CA GLY A 160 0.36 -35.33 -5.37
C GLY A 160 0.22 -35.41 -3.85
N SER A 161 0.90 -36.36 -3.21
CA SER A 161 0.86 -36.56 -1.74
C SER A 161 2.07 -35.87 -1.08
N PRO A 162 1.91 -34.77 -0.34
CA PRO A 162 3.02 -34.12 0.36
C PRO A 162 3.46 -34.92 1.60
N ARG A 163 4.72 -34.75 2.03
CA ARG A 163 5.28 -35.47 3.18
C ARG A 163 4.71 -34.95 4.51
N PRO A 164 4.50 -35.82 5.53
CA PRO A 164 3.81 -35.46 6.78
C PRO A 164 4.49 -34.34 7.59
N GLU A 165 5.81 -34.30 7.57
CA GLU A 165 6.62 -33.34 8.33
C GLU A 165 6.56 -31.92 7.76
N GLN A 166 6.37 -31.79 6.44
CA GLN A 166 6.07 -30.50 5.81
C GLN A 166 4.65 -30.09 6.17
N LEU A 167 3.68 -31.00 6.11
CA LEU A 167 2.28 -30.73 6.46
C LEU A 167 2.12 -30.15 7.89
N GLN A 168 2.87 -30.67 8.87
CA GLN A 168 2.69 -30.29 10.27
C GLN A 168 3.13 -28.86 10.59
N ARG A 169 4.05 -28.29 9.79
CA ARG A 169 4.45 -26.88 9.89
C ARG A 169 3.46 -25.93 9.18
N TYR A 170 2.61 -26.49 8.31
CA TYR A 170 1.56 -25.78 7.56
C TYR A 170 0.19 -25.84 8.25
N LEU A 171 -0.06 -26.86 9.07
CA LEU A 171 -1.37 -27.15 9.66
C LEU A 171 -1.67 -26.38 10.96
N ASP A 172 -0.69 -25.66 11.52
CA ASP A 172 -0.91 -24.89 12.75
C ASP A 172 -0.10 -23.57 12.78
N PRO A 173 -0.41 -22.59 11.89
CA PRO A 173 0.19 -21.26 11.94
C PRO A 173 -0.18 -20.51 13.24
N GLN A 174 -1.30 -20.87 13.87
CA GLN A 174 -1.79 -20.27 15.10
C GLN A 174 -0.91 -20.59 16.32
N SER A 175 -0.20 -21.73 16.30
CA SER A 175 0.81 -22.05 17.33
C SER A 175 1.91 -20.99 17.49
N MET A 176 2.20 -20.19 16.44
CA MET A 176 3.17 -19.09 16.51
C MET A 176 2.64 -17.86 17.28
N LEU A 177 1.33 -17.75 17.45
CA LEU A 177 0.66 -16.70 18.22
C LEU A 177 0.26 -17.19 19.62
N ALA A 178 0.43 -18.48 19.92
CA ALA A 178 -0.10 -19.15 21.10
C ALA A 178 0.67 -18.89 22.41
N ASP A 179 1.51 -17.84 22.48
CA ASP A 179 2.12 -17.38 23.72
C ASP A 179 1.20 -16.38 24.45
N GLY A 180 0.09 -16.90 24.97
CA GLY A 180 -0.56 -16.35 26.18
C GLY A 180 -1.00 -14.88 26.15
N GLY A 181 -1.44 -14.34 25.02
CA GLY A 181 -2.26 -13.12 24.97
C GLY A 181 -1.57 -11.81 25.38
N ARG A 182 -0.23 -11.77 25.45
CA ARG A 182 0.51 -10.50 25.50
C ARG A 182 1.03 -10.19 24.11
N ALA A 183 0.25 -9.41 23.36
CA ALA A 183 0.71 -8.82 22.11
C ALA A 183 2.07 -8.15 22.35
N GLU A 184 3.05 -8.51 21.54
CA GLU A 184 4.36 -7.89 21.56
C GLU A 184 4.19 -6.37 21.37
N PRO A 185 4.79 -5.53 22.23
CA PRO A 185 4.49 -4.10 22.24
C PRO A 185 5.06 -3.42 20.99
N VAL A 186 4.18 -2.84 20.18
CA VAL A 186 4.56 -2.03 19.02
C VAL A 186 4.63 -0.55 19.35
N LYS A 187 5.52 0.18 18.69
CA LYS A 187 5.68 1.64 18.82
C LYS A 187 5.13 2.31 17.58
N ARG A 188 4.40 3.43 17.75
CA ARG A 188 3.92 4.24 16.61
C ARG A 188 5.07 4.67 15.71
N ARG A 189 4.89 4.42 14.40
CA ARG A 189 5.90 4.70 13.38
C ARG A 189 5.46 5.80 12.41
N TRP A 190 6.43 6.32 11.67
CA TRP A 190 6.22 7.30 10.60
C TRP A 190 7.24 7.04 9.50
N TYR A 191 6.77 6.64 8.32
CA TYR A 191 7.57 6.37 7.14
C TYR A 191 6.70 6.29 5.87
N PRO A 192 7.24 6.63 4.70
CA PRO A 192 6.53 6.50 3.43
C PRO A 192 6.39 5.04 3.01
N VAL A 193 5.34 4.77 2.24
CA VAL A 193 5.10 3.54 1.50
C VAL A 193 4.98 3.90 0.02
N ILE A 194 5.59 3.10 -0.86
CA ILE A 194 5.58 3.34 -2.31
C ILE A 194 4.52 2.44 -2.93
N ASP A 195 3.59 3.06 -3.63
CA ASP A 195 2.68 2.37 -4.54
C ASP A 195 3.36 2.17 -5.89
N TYR A 196 3.74 0.93 -6.19
CA TYR A 196 4.42 0.62 -7.44
C TYR A 196 3.48 0.46 -8.64
N GLU A 197 2.16 0.32 -8.44
CA GLU A 197 1.19 0.40 -9.53
C GLU A 197 1.10 1.82 -10.08
N ARG A 198 1.37 2.84 -9.27
CA ARG A 198 1.43 4.24 -9.74
C ARG A 198 2.84 4.75 -10.01
N CYS A 199 3.85 4.19 -9.35
CA CYS A 199 5.21 4.71 -9.48
C CYS A 199 5.77 4.46 -10.89
N THR A 200 6.11 5.53 -11.62
CA THR A 200 6.80 5.48 -12.92
C THR A 200 8.33 5.42 -12.79
N ASN A 201 8.85 5.22 -11.58
CA ASN A 201 10.29 5.17 -11.28
C ASN A 201 11.05 6.47 -11.66
N CYS A 202 10.41 7.64 -11.54
CA CYS A 202 10.95 8.94 -11.96
C CYS A 202 12.08 9.51 -11.07
N MET A 203 12.29 8.93 -9.87
CA MET A 203 13.32 9.30 -8.88
C MET A 203 13.21 10.68 -8.21
N GLU A 204 12.15 11.46 -8.46
CA GLU A 204 11.99 12.78 -7.84
C GLU A 204 11.98 12.73 -6.30
N CYS A 205 11.42 11.66 -5.72
CA CYS A 205 11.41 11.45 -4.28
C CYS A 205 12.81 11.24 -3.68
N VAL A 206 13.75 10.64 -4.43
CA VAL A 206 15.15 10.46 -4.03
C VAL A 206 15.83 11.82 -3.96
N ASP A 207 15.74 12.58 -5.05
CA ASP A 207 16.39 13.90 -5.17
C ASP A 207 15.83 14.91 -4.17
N PHE A 208 14.54 14.80 -3.84
CA PHE A 208 13.86 15.71 -2.93
C PHE A 208 14.17 15.42 -1.45
N CYS A 209 14.38 14.15 -1.06
CA CYS A 209 14.46 13.75 0.33
C CYS A 209 15.86 13.93 0.95
N LEU A 210 16.05 15.01 1.72
CA LEU A 210 17.31 15.29 2.44
C LEU A 210 17.54 14.46 3.71
N PHE A 211 16.61 13.55 4.03
CA PHE A 211 16.73 12.64 5.17
C PHE A 211 17.27 11.26 4.75
N GLY A 212 17.50 11.02 3.45
CA GLY A 212 18.07 9.76 2.96
C GLY A 212 17.14 8.57 3.16
N VAL A 213 15.82 8.79 3.03
CA VAL A 213 14.81 7.74 3.23
C VAL A 213 14.75 6.76 2.05
N TYR A 214 14.98 7.28 0.84
CA TYR A 214 14.87 6.53 -0.41
C TYR A 214 16.24 6.14 -0.94
N GLY A 215 16.28 5.01 -1.66
CA GLY A 215 17.43 4.52 -2.41
C GLY A 215 16.99 3.80 -3.68
N VAL A 216 17.95 3.24 -4.40
CA VAL A 216 17.70 2.41 -5.59
C VAL A 216 18.31 1.02 -5.39
N ASP A 217 17.65 -0.01 -5.90
CA ASP A 217 18.17 -1.37 -5.85
C ASP A 217 19.17 -1.66 -6.98
N ALA A 218 19.56 -2.92 -7.12
CA ALA A 218 20.52 -3.36 -8.13
C ALA A 218 20.02 -3.24 -9.59
N VAL A 219 18.73 -2.99 -9.80
CA VAL A 219 18.11 -2.82 -11.13
C VAL A 219 17.55 -1.41 -11.32
N ASP A 220 18.11 -0.42 -10.59
CA ASP A 220 17.72 0.99 -10.64
C ASP A 220 16.23 1.22 -10.31
N ARG A 221 15.64 0.37 -9.46
CA ARG A 221 14.27 0.52 -8.99
C ARG A 221 14.23 1.21 -7.63
N ILE A 222 13.37 2.22 -7.52
CA ILE A 222 13.18 2.98 -6.27
C ILE A 222 12.72 2.08 -5.13
N LEU A 223 13.26 2.30 -3.92
CA LEU A 223 12.80 1.66 -2.70
C LEU A 223 12.94 2.58 -1.48
N VAL A 224 12.16 2.29 -0.43
CA VAL A 224 12.35 2.90 0.89
C VAL A 224 13.49 2.18 1.61
N GLU A 225 14.69 2.74 1.58
CA GLU A 225 15.91 2.14 2.12
C GLU A 225 15.99 2.34 3.65
N GLN A 226 15.88 3.60 4.10
CA GLN A 226 16.05 3.96 5.51
C GLN A 226 14.78 4.58 6.07
N GLN A 227 13.74 3.75 6.23
CA GLN A 227 12.41 4.19 6.63
C GLN A 227 12.38 4.97 7.95
N ASP A 228 13.21 4.59 8.93
CA ASP A 228 13.26 5.22 10.25
C ASP A 228 14.02 6.57 10.24
N ASN A 229 14.70 6.92 9.15
CA ASN A 229 15.25 8.26 8.96
C ASN A 229 14.17 9.28 8.57
N CYS A 230 12.96 8.83 8.23
CA CYS A 230 11.88 9.73 7.86
C CYS A 230 11.54 10.65 9.03
N LYS A 231 11.66 11.96 8.82
CA LYS A 231 11.30 12.96 9.82
C LYS A 231 9.81 12.83 10.13
N LYS A 232 9.51 12.60 11.41
CA LYS A 232 8.13 12.45 11.91
C LYS A 232 7.24 13.60 11.45
N GLY A 233 6.17 13.25 10.74
CA GLY A 233 5.15 14.18 10.28
C GLY A 233 5.47 14.91 8.98
N CYS A 234 6.62 14.66 8.33
CA CYS A 234 6.97 15.25 7.04
C CYS A 234 6.34 14.46 5.87
N PRO A 235 5.39 15.02 5.10
CA PRO A 235 4.76 14.34 3.96
C PRO A 235 5.27 14.87 2.61
N ALA A 236 6.27 15.76 2.59
CA ALA A 236 6.58 16.60 1.44
C ALA A 236 6.92 15.82 0.14
N CYS A 237 7.51 14.62 0.26
CA CYS A 237 7.77 13.74 -0.88
C CYS A 237 6.51 13.12 -1.51
N SER A 238 5.38 13.07 -0.80
CA SER A 238 4.08 12.71 -1.37
C SER A 238 3.56 13.81 -2.30
N ARG A 239 3.77 15.08 -1.95
CA ARG A 239 3.31 16.24 -2.75
C ARG A 239 4.15 16.50 -4.00
N VAL A 240 5.43 16.08 -4.02
CA VAL A 240 6.29 16.24 -5.20
C VAL A 240 6.11 15.09 -6.20
N CYS A 241 5.59 13.94 -5.77
CA CYS A 241 5.45 12.79 -6.65
C CYS A 241 4.39 13.06 -7.74
N PRO A 242 4.76 13.06 -9.03
CA PRO A 242 3.83 13.42 -10.11
C PRO A 242 2.67 12.44 -10.23
N GLU A 243 2.92 11.16 -9.93
CA GLU A 243 1.93 10.09 -10.00
C GLU A 243 1.20 9.86 -8.67
N ASN A 244 1.49 10.66 -7.65
CA ASN A 244 0.98 10.46 -6.30
C ASN A 244 1.25 9.02 -5.80
N ALA A 245 2.44 8.47 -6.09
CA ALA A 245 2.81 7.10 -5.72
C ALA A 245 3.32 6.96 -4.28
N ILE A 246 3.69 8.07 -3.63
CA ILE A 246 4.24 8.07 -2.27
C ILE A 246 3.14 8.33 -1.25
N VAL A 247 2.95 7.37 -0.35
CA VAL A 247 1.83 7.34 0.60
C VAL A 247 2.33 7.33 2.04
N PHE A 248 1.64 8.04 2.93
CA PHE A 248 1.89 8.04 4.38
C PHE A 248 0.63 7.58 5.13
N PRO A 249 0.50 6.28 5.45
CA PRO A 249 -0.73 5.72 6.04
C PRO A 249 -1.22 6.43 7.31
N GLY A 250 -0.31 7.00 8.10
CA GLY A 250 -0.64 7.74 9.32
C GLY A 250 -0.92 9.24 9.12
N HIS A 251 -0.99 9.74 7.88
CA HIS A 251 -1.24 11.15 7.62
C HIS A 251 -2.74 11.48 7.71
N LYS A 252 -3.06 12.75 7.98
CA LYS A 252 -4.44 13.24 8.19
C LYS A 252 -5.20 13.53 6.89
N GLU A 253 -4.50 13.88 5.82
CA GLU A 253 -5.12 14.10 4.51
C GLU A 253 -5.32 12.75 3.82
N PRO A 254 -6.57 12.38 3.44
CA PRO A 254 -6.91 11.13 2.77
C PRO A 254 -6.01 10.80 1.59
N ALA A 255 -5.80 11.77 0.70
CA ALA A 255 -5.05 11.57 -0.53
C ALA A 255 -3.56 11.25 -0.28
N ILE A 256 -2.95 11.81 0.78
CA ILE A 256 -1.60 11.46 1.21
C ILE A 256 -1.59 10.13 1.99
N ALA A 257 -2.69 9.81 2.67
CA ALA A 257 -2.85 8.59 3.45
C ALA A 257 -3.20 7.36 2.61
N GLY A 258 -3.44 7.53 1.31
CA GLY A 258 -3.64 6.44 0.35
C GLY A 258 -5.08 6.26 -0.12
N ALA A 259 -5.98 7.20 0.16
CA ALA A 259 -7.29 7.21 -0.46
C ALA A 259 -7.16 7.25 -2.00
N LEU A 260 -8.13 6.65 -2.67
CA LEU A 260 -8.35 6.85 -4.09
C LEU A 260 -8.84 8.30 -4.31
N GLY A 261 -8.43 8.89 -5.44
CA GLY A 261 -8.66 10.30 -5.75
C GLY A 261 -7.36 11.07 -6.01
N GLU A 262 -7.47 12.20 -6.70
CA GLU A 262 -6.33 13.07 -6.96
C GLU A 262 -5.86 13.71 -5.63
N VAL A 263 -4.54 13.74 -5.38
CA VAL A 263 -3.96 14.63 -4.36
C VAL A 263 -4.19 16.06 -4.84
N GLY A 264 -5.36 16.61 -4.54
CA GLY A 264 -5.73 17.97 -4.85
C GLY A 264 -5.54 18.37 -6.31
N ALA A 265 -6.20 17.70 -7.25
CA ALA A 265 -6.58 18.35 -8.49
C ALA A 265 -8.07 18.71 -8.42
N LEU A 266 -8.34 19.84 -7.76
CA LEU A 266 -9.51 20.61 -8.12
C LEU A 266 -9.36 20.89 -9.63
N LYS A 267 -10.20 20.26 -10.47
CA LYS A 267 -10.36 20.62 -11.89
C LYS A 267 -10.96 22.04 -11.99
N ILE A 268 -10.15 23.04 -11.66
CA ILE A 268 -10.33 24.44 -12.05
C ILE A 268 -9.14 24.78 -12.93
N ASP A 269 -9.45 25.26 -14.14
CA ASP A 269 -8.50 25.59 -15.20
C ASP A 269 -7.18 26.20 -14.67
N LEU A 270 -6.13 25.38 -14.77
CA LEU A 270 -5.05 25.16 -13.80
C LEU A 270 -3.89 26.18 -13.86
N THR A 271 -4.01 27.26 -14.60
CA THR A 271 -2.94 28.28 -14.67
C THR A 271 -3.44 29.70 -14.41
N ARG A 272 -4.76 29.93 -14.52
CA ARG A 272 -5.31 31.28 -14.58
C ARG A 272 -5.92 31.80 -13.28
N LEU A 273 -6.16 30.97 -12.26
CA LEU A 273 -6.80 31.44 -11.02
C LEU A 273 -5.85 31.62 -9.81
N PHE A 274 -4.76 30.85 -9.69
CA PHE A 274 -3.83 30.97 -8.55
C PHE A 274 -2.39 30.53 -8.88
N GLY A 275 -1.60 31.40 -9.53
CA GLY A 275 -0.16 31.28 -9.79
C GLY A 275 0.48 29.92 -9.44
N GLY A 276 0.67 29.07 -10.45
CA GLY A 276 0.96 27.63 -10.37
C GLY A 276 2.26 27.17 -9.70
N ASP A 277 2.52 27.68 -8.49
CA ASP A 277 3.65 27.37 -7.60
C ASP A 277 3.18 26.77 -6.26
N LEU A 278 1.89 26.47 -6.09
CA LEU A 278 1.34 26.10 -4.78
C LEU A 278 1.80 24.71 -4.29
N GLY A 279 1.85 23.68 -5.15
CA GLY A 279 2.26 22.33 -4.75
C GLY A 279 3.76 22.24 -4.43
N LEU A 280 4.60 22.73 -5.35
CA LEU A 280 6.05 22.77 -5.19
C LEU A 280 6.47 23.73 -4.07
N GLY A 281 5.90 24.94 -4.02
CA GLY A 281 6.15 25.90 -2.97
C GLY A 281 5.75 25.37 -1.59
N THR A 282 4.63 24.65 -1.48
CA THR A 282 4.21 23.99 -0.23
C THR A 282 5.19 22.89 0.16
N ALA A 283 5.60 22.03 -0.77
CA ALA A 283 6.56 20.96 -0.49
C ALA A 283 7.92 21.52 -0.04
N VAL A 284 8.43 22.55 -0.72
CA VAL A 284 9.68 23.25 -0.34
C VAL A 284 9.54 23.88 1.04
N SER A 285 8.43 24.57 1.31
CA SER A 285 8.16 25.19 2.62
C SER A 285 8.07 24.17 3.75
N GLU A 286 7.34 23.07 3.56
CA GLU A 286 7.21 21.98 4.54
C GLU A 286 8.57 21.33 4.83
N ARG A 287 9.35 21.02 3.79
CA ARG A 287 10.69 20.43 3.92
C ARG A 287 11.63 21.37 4.65
N ASP A 288 11.73 22.62 4.22
CA ASP A 288 12.64 23.60 4.79
C ASP A 288 12.26 23.92 6.25
N ALA A 289 10.97 23.94 6.58
CA ALA A 289 10.51 24.06 7.96
C ALA A 289 10.96 22.88 8.84
N GLU A 290 10.99 21.65 8.31
CA GLU A 290 11.53 20.50 9.02
C GLU A 290 13.06 20.53 9.16
N LEU A 291 13.78 20.96 8.12
CA LEU A 291 15.24 21.13 8.18
C LEU A 291 15.63 22.14 9.27
N LEU A 292 14.96 23.29 9.31
CA LEU A 292 15.20 24.31 10.33
C LEU A 292 14.93 23.79 11.74
N ARG A 293 13.87 22.99 11.93
CA ARG A 293 13.59 22.32 13.22
C ARG A 293 14.69 21.35 13.65
N ASP A 294 15.37 20.72 12.69
CA ASP A 294 16.49 19.80 12.93
C ASP A 294 17.85 20.50 13.01
N GLY A 295 17.87 21.84 13.03
CA GLY A 295 19.09 22.63 13.10
C GLY A 295 19.92 22.61 11.81
N ARG A 296 19.31 22.25 10.68
CA ARG A 296 19.90 22.33 9.33
C ARG A 296 19.48 23.63 8.65
N GLU A 297 20.26 24.06 7.67
CA GLU A 297 19.91 25.24 6.86
C GLU A 297 18.79 24.92 5.87
N ALA A 298 17.89 25.88 5.64
CA ALA A 298 16.88 25.80 4.59
C ALA A 298 17.57 25.87 3.22
N VAL A 299 17.12 25.04 2.28
CA VAL A 299 17.76 24.88 0.97
C VAL A 299 16.99 25.56 -0.17
N GLY A 300 15.73 25.93 0.06
CA GLY A 300 14.86 26.55 -0.93
C GLY A 300 14.61 25.66 -2.15
N ALA A 301 14.11 26.27 -3.23
CA ALA A 301 13.87 25.57 -4.49
C ALA A 301 15.16 25.16 -5.24
N GLY A 302 16.34 25.54 -4.74
CA GLY A 302 17.63 25.30 -5.41
C GLY A 302 18.16 23.87 -5.27
N VAL A 303 17.62 23.08 -4.34
CA VAL A 303 18.01 21.68 -4.10
C VAL A 303 16.84 20.77 -4.44
N GLY A 304 17.05 19.92 -5.45
CA GLY A 304 16.11 18.87 -5.84
C GLY A 304 15.18 19.17 -7.02
N MET A 305 15.56 20.03 -7.99
CA MET A 305 15.25 19.87 -9.44
C MET A 305 15.66 21.08 -10.32
N PRO A 306 16.53 20.87 -11.31
CA PRO A 306 16.18 21.16 -12.70
C PRO A 306 15.88 19.84 -13.42
N LYS A 307 14.77 19.80 -14.17
CA LYS A 307 14.33 18.62 -14.94
C LYS A 307 15.50 17.97 -15.68
N ARG A 308 15.57 16.63 -15.73
CA ARG A 308 16.52 15.88 -16.57
C ARG A 308 16.43 16.26 -18.06
N GLN A 309 15.34 16.95 -18.45
CA GLN A 309 15.09 17.53 -19.78
C GLN A 309 15.01 19.07 -19.80
N ALA A 310 15.58 19.79 -18.82
CA ALA A 310 15.51 21.25 -18.78
C ALA A 310 16.12 21.94 -20.02
N ASN A 311 16.95 21.23 -20.79
CA ASN A 311 17.58 21.69 -22.04
C ASN A 311 17.10 20.94 -23.30
N ARG A 312 16.03 20.14 -23.25
CA ARG A 312 15.49 19.53 -24.48
C ARG A 312 14.76 20.61 -25.26
N ASP A 313 15.37 21.02 -26.37
CA ASP A 313 14.75 21.92 -27.33
C ASP A 313 13.68 21.12 -28.11
N PRO A 314 12.38 21.40 -27.95
CA PRO A 314 11.31 20.67 -28.63
C PRO A 314 11.33 20.86 -30.16
N SER A 315 12.17 21.78 -30.67
CA SER A 315 12.38 21.96 -32.10
C SER A 315 13.55 21.13 -32.68
N ARG A 316 14.35 20.49 -31.82
CA ARG A 316 15.46 19.63 -32.24
C ARG A 316 15.03 18.17 -32.20
N ARG A 317 14.66 17.67 -33.38
CA ARG A 317 14.47 16.23 -33.65
C ARG A 317 15.76 15.49 -33.37
N ASP A 318 15.67 14.39 -32.63
CA ASP A 318 16.79 13.49 -32.38
C ASP A 318 16.67 12.18 -33.18
N GLU A 319 17.73 11.36 -33.17
CA GLU A 319 17.75 10.07 -33.89
C GLU A 319 16.64 9.12 -33.43
N PHE A 320 16.11 9.31 -32.22
CA PHE A 320 15.02 8.49 -31.68
C PHE A 320 13.67 8.88 -32.30
N ASP A 321 13.42 10.17 -32.50
CA ASP A 321 12.25 10.67 -33.22
C ASP A 321 12.23 10.15 -34.68
N ASP A 322 13.39 10.10 -35.34
CA ASP A 322 13.53 9.57 -36.71
C ASP A 322 13.34 8.03 -36.77
N LEU A 323 13.74 7.30 -35.73
CA LEU A 323 13.52 5.84 -35.61
C LEU A 323 12.04 5.51 -35.37
N PHE A 324 11.32 6.33 -34.61
CA PHE A 324 9.90 6.16 -34.31
C PHE A 324 9.05 6.38 -35.56
N ASP A 325 9.32 7.44 -36.32
CA ASP A 325 8.68 7.72 -37.62
C ASP A 325 9.00 6.63 -38.65
N GLY A 326 10.22 6.09 -38.60
CA GLY A 326 10.63 4.93 -39.40
C GLY A 326 9.77 3.69 -39.13
N LEU A 327 9.39 3.46 -37.88
CA LEU A 327 8.55 2.33 -37.48
C LEU A 327 7.10 2.49 -37.97
N ASP A 328 6.53 3.70 -37.87
CA ASP A 328 5.18 4.00 -38.35
C ASP A 328 5.07 3.93 -39.88
N SER A 329 6.14 4.26 -40.58
CA SER A 329 6.23 4.12 -42.05
C SER A 329 6.30 2.67 -42.54
N MET A 330 6.63 1.71 -41.66
CA MET A 330 6.66 0.28 -41.98
C MET A 330 5.32 -0.43 -41.76
N ASN A 331 4.35 0.24 -41.11
CA ASN A 331 2.99 -0.26 -40.87
C ASN A 331 1.93 0.38 -41.78
N SER A 332 2.34 1.14 -42.80
CA SER A 332 1.47 1.77 -43.80
C SER A 332 1.52 1.10 -45.17
#